data_AF-A0A7S0NJY7-F1
#
_entry.id   AF-A0A7S0NJY7-F1
#
_cell.length_a   1.000
_cell.length_b   1.000
_cell.length_c   1.000
_cell.angle_alpha   90.00
_cell.angle_beta   90.00
_cell.angle_gamma   90.00
#
_symmetry.space_group_name_H-M   'P 1'
#
loop_
_entity.id
_entity.type
_entity.pdbx_description
1 polymer ?
#
loop_
_entity_poly.entity_id
_entity_poly.type
_entity_poly.pdbx_seq_one_letter_code
_entity_poly.pdbx_strand_id
1 'polypeptide(L)'
;MDSQTLLQRIRERDAAAGTTTTTRGVSPEADGDGGSPTDDDDSDGDAPGGATRGDAEKILDDICRFLRDRPGGAAPTGLIVDAFGHVVRDKGLFRRLLKQAARLEKGAGTAQWVLRDHFA
;
A
#
# COMPACT_ATOMS: atom_id res chain seq x y z
N MET A 1 2.29 35.44 -25.49
CA MET A 1 3.52 34.69 -25.76
C MET A 1 3.72 33.87 -24.49
N ASP A 2 3.49 32.55 -24.45
CA ASP A 2 3.84 31.52 -25.43
C ASP A 2 2.84 30.35 -25.41
N SER A 3 2.16 30.09 -26.52
CA SER A 3 1.31 28.90 -26.68
C SER A 3 2.07 27.88 -27.52
N GLN A 4 3.00 27.14 -26.91
CA GLN A 4 3.66 26.03 -27.59
C GLN A 4 2.69 24.87 -27.80
N THR A 5 2.61 24.37 -29.04
CA THR A 5 1.69 23.30 -29.42
C THR A 5 2.20 21.95 -28.89
N LEU A 6 1.29 21.02 -28.60
CA LEU A 6 1.61 19.70 -28.04
C LEU A 6 2.68 18.93 -28.83
N LEU A 7 2.69 19.07 -30.16
CA LEU A 7 3.66 18.44 -31.05
C LEU A 7 5.10 18.93 -30.82
N GLN A 8 5.27 20.18 -30.37
CA GLN A 8 6.57 20.78 -30.08
C GLN A 8 7.18 20.17 -28.81
N ARG A 9 6.36 19.96 -27.76
CA ARG A 9 6.78 19.32 -26.52
C ARG A 9 7.22 17.86 -26.68
N ILE A 10 6.65 17.15 -27.65
CA ILE A 10 7.02 15.75 -27.94
C ILE A 10 8.41 15.71 -28.61
N ARG A 11 8.64 16.58 -29.60
CA ARG A 11 9.94 16.66 -30.29
C ARG A 11 11.10 17.02 -29.36
N GLU A 12 10.88 17.92 -28.40
CA GLU A 12 11.90 18.25 -27.39
C GLU A 12 12.18 17.07 -26.45
N ARG A 13 11.17 16.26 -26.09
CA ARG A 13 11.36 15.06 -25.27
C ARG A 13 12.15 13.98 -25.99
N ASP A 14 11.90 13.75 -27.27
CA ASP A 14 12.67 12.79 -28.06
C ASP A 14 14.14 13.24 -28.24
N ALA A 15 14.41 14.55 -28.32
CA ALA A 15 15.78 15.06 -28.38
C ALA A 15 16.57 14.85 -27.07
N ALA A 16 15.90 14.76 -25.92
CA ALA A 16 16.53 14.55 -24.61
C ALA A 16 16.80 13.06 -24.28
N ALA A 17 16.16 12.12 -24.99
CA ALA A 17 16.33 10.68 -24.76
C ALA A 17 17.46 10.05 -25.61
N GLY A 18 18.12 10.84 -26.45
CA GLY A 18 19.09 10.39 -27.46
C GLY A 18 20.57 10.45 -27.07
N THR A 19 20.96 10.37 -25.80
CA THR A 19 22.36 10.16 -25.37
C THR A 19 22.35 9.59 -23.95
N THR A 20 22.60 8.30 -23.75
CA THR A 20 23.90 7.83 -23.24
C THR A 20 23.97 6.30 -23.32
N THR A 21 24.53 5.81 -24.43
CA THR A 21 25.08 4.47 -24.55
C THR A 21 26.50 4.46 -23.97
N THR A 22 26.73 3.61 -22.97
CA THR A 22 27.97 2.88 -22.65
C THR A 22 29.26 3.65 -22.34
N THR A 23 29.86 3.44 -21.15
CA THR A 23 31.25 2.96 -20.94
C THR A 23 31.73 3.16 -19.48
N ARG A 24 32.06 2.03 -18.84
CA ARG A 24 33.16 1.76 -17.88
C ARG A 24 34.04 2.93 -17.39
N GLY A 25 34.12 3.08 -16.06
CA GLY A 25 35.35 3.49 -15.35
C GLY A 25 35.24 4.66 -14.37
N VAL A 26 35.84 4.47 -13.18
CA VAL A 26 36.29 5.44 -12.13
C VAL A 26 35.25 6.21 -11.29
N SER A 27 35.10 5.79 -10.02
CA SER A 27 34.79 6.65 -8.85
C SER A 27 36.05 7.51 -8.51
N PRO A 28 35.96 8.71 -7.88
CA PRO A 28 35.48 8.87 -6.49
C PRO A 28 34.69 10.18 -6.15
N GLU A 29 33.94 10.07 -5.05
CA GLU A 29 33.64 11.07 -3.98
C GLU A 29 33.06 12.46 -4.32
N ALA A 30 31.82 12.70 -3.85
CA ALA A 30 31.44 13.93 -3.14
C ALA A 30 30.14 13.72 -2.34
N ASP A 31 30.27 13.96 -1.04
CA ASP A 31 29.27 14.03 0.03
C ASP A 31 27.94 14.73 -0.29
N GLY A 32 26.88 14.28 0.38
CA GLY A 32 25.84 15.19 0.85
C GLY A 32 24.39 14.70 0.74
N ASP A 33 23.91 14.13 1.84
CA ASP A 33 22.60 14.42 2.43
C ASP A 33 21.33 13.74 1.88
N GLY A 34 20.71 12.93 2.75
CA GLY A 34 19.31 13.14 3.10
C GLY A 34 18.25 12.49 2.23
N GLY A 35 18.12 11.17 2.29
CA GLY A 35 16.88 10.52 1.89
C GLY A 35 16.95 9.01 1.99
N SER A 36 16.66 8.46 3.16
CA SER A 36 16.32 7.04 3.30
C SER A 36 15.02 6.79 2.53
N PRO A 37 14.98 6.01 1.43
CA PRO A 37 13.74 5.34 1.09
C PRO A 37 13.58 4.24 2.13
N THR A 38 12.90 4.55 3.22
CA THR A 38 12.30 3.49 4.03
C THR A 38 11.27 2.82 3.13
N ASP A 39 11.58 1.56 2.80
CA ASP A 39 10.70 0.49 2.40
C ASP A 39 9.20 0.82 2.48
N ASP A 40 8.54 0.87 1.34
CA ASP A 40 7.34 0.08 1.12
C ASP A 40 7.38 -0.32 -0.36
N ASP A 41 8.22 -1.34 -0.58
CA ASP A 41 8.21 -2.25 -1.70
C ASP A 41 6.77 -2.72 -1.95
N ASP A 42 6.07 -2.02 -2.85
CA ASP A 42 4.79 -2.43 -3.46
C ASP A 42 5.06 -3.56 -4.48
N SER A 43 5.86 -4.54 -4.06
CA SER A 43 5.89 -5.85 -4.69
C SER A 43 4.61 -6.54 -4.27
N ASP A 44 3.53 -6.25 -4.99
CA ASP A 44 2.31 -7.04 -5.09
C ASP A 44 2.67 -8.39 -5.73
N GLY A 45 3.50 -9.14 -5.01
CA GLY A 45 3.82 -10.53 -5.26
C GLY A 45 2.57 -11.31 -4.92
N ASP A 46 1.78 -11.58 -5.96
CA ASP A 46 0.76 -12.60 -5.98
C ASP A 46 1.32 -13.86 -5.29
N ALA A 47 0.86 -14.11 -4.07
CA ALA A 47 1.18 -15.32 -3.33
C ALA A 47 0.04 -16.31 -3.58
N PRO A 48 0.21 -17.29 -4.50
CA PRO A 48 -0.75 -18.36 -4.65
C PRO A 48 -0.47 -19.41 -3.58
N GLY A 49 -1.17 -19.34 -2.44
CA GLY A 49 -1.24 -20.52 -1.58
C GLY A 49 -1.39 -20.24 -0.09
N GLY A 50 -2.54 -20.66 0.45
CA GLY A 50 -2.64 -21.00 1.88
C GLY A 50 -4.06 -21.04 2.41
N ALA A 51 -4.90 -20.09 2.02
CA ALA A 51 -6.31 -20.03 2.41
C ALA A 51 -7.19 -20.35 1.22
N THR A 52 -8.19 -21.21 1.40
CA THR A 52 -9.20 -21.36 0.34
C THR A 52 -9.94 -20.03 0.19
N ARG A 53 -10.44 -19.73 -1.02
CA ARG A 53 -11.24 -18.52 -1.26
C ARG A 53 -12.37 -18.36 -0.23
N GLY A 54 -12.98 -19.47 0.19
CA GLY A 54 -14.02 -19.47 1.22
C GLY A 54 -13.53 -19.09 2.62
N ASP A 55 -12.30 -19.47 3.00
CA ASP A 55 -11.71 -19.05 4.28
C ASP A 55 -11.44 -17.53 4.29
N ALA A 56 -10.96 -16.99 3.17
CA ALA A 56 -10.71 -15.56 3.03
C ALA A 56 -12.02 -14.74 3.10
N GLU A 57 -13.08 -15.23 2.45
CA GLU A 57 -14.42 -14.62 2.50
C GLU A 57 -14.99 -14.64 3.93
N LYS A 58 -14.82 -15.75 4.66
CA LYS A 58 -15.24 -15.86 6.06
C LYS A 58 -14.48 -14.92 6.98
N ILE A 59 -13.15 -14.84 6.83
CA ILE A 59 -12.31 -13.91 7.59
C ILE A 59 -12.72 -12.45 7.31
N LEU A 60 -13.02 -12.11 6.05
CA LEU A 60 -13.49 -10.78 5.68
C LEU A 60 -14.83 -10.46 6.37
N ASP A 61 -15.79 -11.38 6.34
CA ASP A 61 -17.09 -11.20 7.00
C ASP A 61 -16.94 -11.03 8.52
N ASP A 62 -16.09 -11.85 9.14
CA ASP A 62 -15.80 -11.75 10.58
C ASP A 62 -15.14 -10.40 10.93
N ILE A 63 -14.22 -9.88 10.11
CA ILE A 63 -13.62 -8.55 10.29
C ILE A 63 -14.69 -7.45 10.19
N CYS A 64 -15.55 -7.51 9.17
CA CYS A 64 -16.63 -6.54 8.98
C CYS A 64 -17.59 -6.54 10.17
N ARG A 65 -17.99 -7.72 10.64
CA ARG A 65 -18.84 -7.89 11.83
C ARG A 65 -18.17 -7.34 13.09
N PHE A 66 -16.89 -7.64 13.30
CA PHE A 66 -16.14 -7.15 14.45
C PHE A 66 -16.04 -5.62 14.51
N LEU A 67 -15.91 -4.97 13.36
CA LEU A 67 -15.90 -3.51 13.27
C LEU A 67 -17.31 -2.93 13.45
N ARG A 68 -18.35 -3.54 12.84
CA ARG A 68 -19.74 -3.09 12.95
C ARG A 68 -20.29 -3.17 14.38
N ASP A 69 -19.90 -4.19 15.14
CA ASP A 69 -20.31 -4.38 16.54
C ASP A 69 -19.70 -3.32 17.49
N ARG A 70 -18.78 -2.46 17.00
CA ARG A 70 -18.13 -1.41 17.78
C ARG A 70 -18.75 -0.03 17.54
N PRO A 71 -18.82 0.82 18.59
CA PRO A 71 -19.29 2.19 18.43
C PRO A 71 -18.39 2.96 17.47
N GLY A 72 -18.99 3.51 16.41
CA GLY A 72 -18.25 4.25 15.37
C GLY A 72 -17.59 3.37 14.29
N GLY A 73 -17.82 2.05 14.29
CA GLY A 73 -17.30 1.17 13.24
C GLY A 73 -15.77 1.05 13.24
N ALA A 74 -15.11 1.37 14.35
CA ALA A 74 -13.66 1.59 14.37
C ALA A 74 -12.93 0.72 15.41
N ALA A 75 -11.73 0.22 15.05
CA ALA A 75 -10.85 -0.48 15.97
C ALA A 75 -9.35 -0.24 15.70
N PRO A 76 -8.50 -0.11 16.73
CA PRO A 76 -7.06 -0.02 16.56
C PRO A 76 -6.47 -1.35 16.07
N THR A 77 -5.37 -1.29 15.32
CA THR A 77 -4.65 -2.47 14.78
C THR A 77 -4.38 -3.52 15.86
N GLY A 78 -3.96 -3.10 17.06
CA GLY A 78 -3.65 -4.03 18.15
C GLY A 78 -4.83 -4.92 18.54
N LEU A 79 -6.05 -4.37 18.60
CA LEU A 79 -7.26 -5.15 18.93
C LEU A 79 -7.67 -6.09 17.81
N ILE A 80 -7.47 -5.67 16.55
CA ILE A 80 -7.76 -6.50 15.39
C ILE A 80 -6.77 -7.67 15.31
N VAL A 81 -5.48 -7.43 15.54
CA VAL A 81 -4.46 -8.50 15.54
C VAL A 81 -4.65 -9.45 16.73
N ASP A 82 -5.08 -8.95 17.89
CA ASP A 82 -5.41 -9.81 19.04
C ASP A 82 -6.61 -10.74 18.75
N ALA A 83 -7.67 -10.18 18.15
CA ALA A 83 -8.89 -10.93 17.82
C ALA A 83 -8.70 -11.93 16.67
N PHE A 84 -7.89 -11.63 15.66
CA PHE A 84 -7.77 -12.45 14.45
C PHE A 84 -6.42 -13.12 14.27
N GLY A 85 -5.41 -12.75 15.06
CA GLY A 85 -4.03 -13.24 14.92
C GLY A 85 -3.88 -14.74 15.18
N HIS A 86 -4.83 -15.35 15.89
CA HIS A 86 -4.89 -16.80 16.10
C HIS A 86 -5.62 -17.54 14.98
N VAL A 87 -6.56 -16.87 14.28
CA VAL A 87 -7.34 -17.43 13.17
C VAL A 87 -6.55 -17.40 11.87
N VAL A 88 -5.78 -16.32 11.67
CA VAL A 88 -5.12 -16.07 10.39
C VAL A 88 -3.63 -16.40 10.47
N ARG A 89 -3.24 -17.52 9.86
CA ARG A 89 -1.83 -17.92 9.70
C ARG A 89 -1.07 -17.00 8.74
N ASP A 90 -1.76 -16.50 7.71
CA ASP A 90 -1.17 -15.63 6.70
C ASP A 90 -1.39 -14.15 7.02
N LYS A 91 -0.36 -13.52 7.60
CA LYS A 91 -0.37 -12.10 7.95
C LYS A 91 -0.45 -11.17 6.74
N GLY A 92 -0.06 -11.62 5.54
CA GLY A 92 -0.13 -10.85 4.30
C GLY A 92 -1.57 -10.80 3.78
N LEU A 93 -2.20 -11.97 3.66
CA LEU A 93 -3.62 -12.09 3.32
C LEU A 93 -4.49 -11.31 4.29
N PHE A 94 -4.24 -11.43 5.59
CA PHE A 94 -4.97 -10.70 6.62
C PHE A 94 -4.93 -9.19 6.41
N ARG A 95 -3.73 -8.64 6.18
CA ARG A 95 -3.54 -7.21 5.92
C ARG A 95 -4.28 -6.76 4.66
N ARG A 96 -4.29 -7.59 3.61
CA ARG A 96 -5.02 -7.30 2.37
C ARG A 96 -6.53 -7.26 2.60
N LEU A 97 -7.09 -8.26 3.30
CA LEU A 97 -8.52 -8.31 3.65
C LEU A 97 -8.92 -7.15 4.57
N LEU A 98 -8.09 -6.81 5.56
CA LEU A 98 -8.34 -5.68 6.45
C LEU A 98 -8.37 -4.34 5.71
N LYS A 99 -7.44 -4.12 4.76
CA LYS A 99 -7.45 -2.94 3.87
C LYS A 99 -8.67 -2.89 2.94
N GLN A 100 -9.23 -4.05 2.59
CA GLN A 100 -10.44 -4.15 1.77
C GLN A 100 -11.70 -3.82 2.57
N ALA A 101 -11.83 -4.36 3.79
CA ALA A 101 -12.98 -4.15 4.66
C ALA A 101 -13.00 -2.74 5.29
N ALA A 102 -11.84 -2.21 5.64
CA ALA A 102 -11.69 -1.00 6.44
C ALA A 102 -10.69 -0.01 5.84
N ARG A 103 -10.85 1.26 6.18
CA ARG A 103 -9.88 2.32 5.92
C ARG A 103 -9.10 2.63 7.19
N LEU A 104 -7.79 2.81 7.07
CA LEU A 104 -6.97 3.24 8.19
C LEU A 104 -7.10 4.76 8.35
N GLU A 105 -7.74 5.20 9.42
CA GLU A 105 -7.80 6.60 9.83
C GLU A 105 -6.75 6.88 10.89
N LYS A 106 -5.88 7.86 10.64
CA LYS A 106 -4.89 8.32 11.60
C LYS A 106 -5.44 9.57 12.31
N GLY A 107 -5.94 9.37 13.54
CA GLY A 107 -6.43 10.44 14.40
C GLY A 107 -5.31 11.10 15.21
N ALA A 108 -5.68 11.77 16.30
CA ALA A 108 -4.79 12.47 17.24
C ALA A 108 -3.82 11.51 17.97
N GLY A 109 -2.87 10.94 17.24
CA GLY A 109 -1.84 10.02 17.75
C GLY A 109 -2.17 8.53 17.64
N THR A 110 -3.41 8.16 17.30
CA THR A 110 -3.83 6.75 17.19
C THR A 110 -4.34 6.43 15.79
N ALA A 111 -3.80 5.37 15.19
CA ALA A 111 -4.31 4.81 13.94
C ALA A 111 -5.42 3.79 14.25
N GLN A 112 -6.59 3.99 13.64
CA GLN A 112 -7.78 3.16 13.81
C GLN A 112 -8.31 2.72 12.46
N TRP A 113 -8.69 1.44 12.34
CA TRP A 113 -9.35 0.90 11.17
C TRP A 113 -10.84 1.16 11.30
N VAL A 114 -11.38 1.93 10.37
CA VAL A 114 -12.80 2.28 10.30
C VAL A 114 -13.43 1.48 9.16
N LEU A 115 -14.53 0.79 9.46
CA LEU A 115 -15.29 0.03 8.47
C LEU A 115 -15.67 0.91 7.28
N ARG A 116 -15.50 0.40 6.07
CA ARG A 116 -15.93 1.11 4.86
C ARG A 116 -17.44 1.02 4.72
N ASP A 117 -18.04 2.09 4.19
CA ASP A 117 -19.50 2.22 3.98
C ASP A 117 -20.08 1.09 3.12
N HIS A 118 -19.31 0.58 2.15
CA HIS A 118 -19.70 -0.57 1.32
C HIS A 118 -19.95 -1.86 2.12
N PHE A 119 -19.38 -1.96 3.32
CA PHE A 119 -19.54 -3.07 4.25
C PHE A 119 -20.28 -2.68 5.53
N ALA A 120 -20.75 -1.43 5.66
CA ALA A 120 -21.42 -0.91 6.85
C ALA A 120 -22.86 -1.42 6.97
#